data_AF-A0A258G0T0-F1
#
_entry.id   AF-A0A258G0T0-F1
#
_cell.length_a   1.000
_cell.length_b   1.000
_cell.length_c   1.000
_cell.angle_alpha   90.00
_cell.angle_beta   90.00
_cell.angle_gamma   90.00
#
_symmetry.space_group_name_H-M   'P 1'
#
loop_
_entity.id
_entity.type
_entity.pdbx_description
1 polymer ?
#
loop_
_entity_poly.entity_id
_entity_poly.type
_entity_poly.pdbx_seq_one_letter_code
_entity_poly.pdbx_strand_id
1 'polypeptide(L)'
;MFKRMKVSLAAGVLFAGLFGGLVGMVAIPAGQAAACETSILGIDPWYKGMTEGADCTIKPPPADQDGLAEYIWKIVLNVVDIVLKIIAYLAVIYIIYGGFLYITSNGNSDATARALKSIINASVGFAIALSAIALKNFVWDSLVAPGSNTFGIPEKDAGDIIVDALNMAYFIGGILAVIMVIIGGLNYVTSSGDSGKTAKAKNTILYAVIGLVVIIFAFAITTFINSQL
;
A
#
# COMPACT_ATOMS: atom_id res chain seq x y z
N MET A 1 2.41 -16.48 37.26
CA MET A 1 2.95 -15.20 36.75
C MET A 1 3.92 -15.36 35.57
N PHE A 2 4.91 -16.26 35.63
CA PHE A 2 5.94 -16.43 34.60
C PHE A 2 5.47 -16.81 33.17
N LYS A 3 4.27 -17.40 33.00
CA LYS A 3 3.78 -17.85 31.69
C LYS A 3 3.29 -16.71 30.79
N ARG A 4 2.80 -15.59 31.37
CA ARG A 4 2.34 -14.42 30.59
C ARG A 4 3.49 -13.50 30.15
N MET A 5 4.62 -13.53 30.85
CA MET A 5 5.81 -12.73 30.53
C MET A 5 6.56 -13.25 29.30
N LYS A 6 6.60 -14.58 29.10
CA LYS A 6 7.22 -15.21 27.92
C LYS A 6 6.48 -14.91 26.61
N VAL A 7 5.16 -14.72 26.67
CA VAL A 7 4.33 -14.41 25.49
C VAL A 7 4.52 -12.95 25.05
N SER A 8 4.67 -12.01 26.00
CA SER A 8 5.00 -10.61 25.67
C SER A 8 6.41 -10.44 25.10
N LEU A 9 7.37 -11.23 25.56
CA LEU A 9 8.75 -11.18 25.07
C LEU A 9 8.89 -11.81 23.67
N ALA A 10 8.14 -12.87 23.38
CA ALA A 10 8.06 -13.46 22.05
C ALA A 10 7.35 -12.53 21.03
N ALA A 11 6.30 -11.82 21.44
CA ALA A 11 5.62 -10.84 20.60
C ALA A 11 6.49 -9.60 20.31
N GLY A 12 7.30 -9.15 21.28
CA GLY A 12 8.26 -8.05 21.09
C GLY A 12 9.43 -8.41 20.17
N VAL A 13 9.94 -9.64 20.25
CA VAL A 13 11.01 -10.13 19.36
C VAL A 13 10.52 -10.36 17.93
N LEU A 14 9.24 -10.73 17.73
CA LEU A 14 8.65 -10.81 16.38
C LEU A 14 8.42 -9.44 15.74
N PHE A 15 8.15 -8.40 16.52
CA PHE A 15 8.01 -7.03 16.00
C PHE A 15 9.38 -6.37 15.71
N ALA A 16 10.41 -6.70 16.51
CA ALA A 16 11.79 -6.28 16.24
C ALA A 16 12.45 -7.06 15.09
N GLY A 17 12.05 -8.32 14.87
CA GLY A 17 12.56 -9.16 13.77
C GLY A 17 12.10 -8.72 12.37
N LEU A 18 11.02 -7.95 12.27
CA LEU A 18 10.54 -7.40 10.99
C LEU A 18 11.14 -6.02 10.65
N PHE A 19 11.70 -5.31 11.64
CA PHE A 19 12.32 -3.99 11.42
C PHE A 19 13.85 -3.97 11.61
N GLY A 20 14.46 -5.04 12.15
CA GLY A 20 15.90 -5.11 12.45
C GLY A 20 16.81 -5.67 11.35
N GLY A 21 16.27 -5.96 10.15
CA GLY A 21 17.00 -6.66 9.08
C GLY A 21 17.77 -5.79 8.08
N LEU A 22 18.00 -4.50 8.33
CA LEU A 22 18.67 -3.62 7.36
C LEU A 22 19.65 -2.65 8.02
N VAL A 23 20.84 -3.14 8.38
CA VAL A 23 22.09 -2.36 8.23
C VAL A 23 23.21 -3.32 7.81
N GLY A 24 23.00 -4.04 6.70
CA GLY A 24 24.05 -4.72 5.95
C GLY A 24 24.55 -3.80 4.86
N MET A 25 25.85 -3.51 4.88
CA MET A 25 26.56 -2.63 3.95
C MET A 25 26.19 -2.89 2.48
N VAL A 26 25.62 -1.89 1.81
CA VAL A 26 25.67 -1.80 0.34
C VAL A 26 26.98 -1.12 -0.02
N ALA A 27 27.95 -1.93 -0.44
CA ALA A 27 29.02 -1.44 -1.29
C ALA A 27 28.39 -0.96 -2.60
N ILE A 28 28.44 0.34 -2.85
CA ILE A 28 28.01 0.92 -4.12
C ILE A 28 29.18 0.70 -5.09
N PRO A 29 29.06 -0.13 -6.13
CA PRO A 29 30.03 -0.08 -7.22
C PRO A 29 29.87 1.29 -7.88
N ALA A 30 30.99 2.03 -7.97
CA ALA A 30 31.08 3.26 -8.72
C ALA A 30 30.80 2.96 -10.21
N GLY A 31 29.53 3.04 -10.60
CA GLY A 31 29.08 3.12 -11.98
C GLY A 31 28.47 4.49 -12.19
N GLN A 32 29.07 5.29 -13.07
CA GLN A 32 28.82 6.70 -13.32
C GLN A 32 27.38 7.09 -13.79
N ALA A 33 26.41 6.18 -13.75
CA ALA A 33 24.98 6.48 -13.98
C ALA A 33 24.24 6.92 -12.69
N ALA A 34 24.90 6.86 -11.52
CA ALA A 34 24.29 7.04 -10.20
C ALA A 34 24.09 8.51 -9.73
N ALA A 35 24.52 9.52 -10.50
CA ALA A 35 24.46 10.93 -10.06
C ALA A 35 23.15 11.66 -10.40
N CYS A 36 22.41 11.20 -11.42
CA CYS A 36 21.17 11.85 -11.90
C CYS A 36 19.91 11.30 -11.22
N GLU A 37 20.03 10.16 -10.52
CA GLU A 37 18.93 9.45 -9.88
C GLU A 37 19.04 9.55 -8.34
N THR A 38 19.39 10.73 -7.84
CA THR A 38 19.46 10.96 -6.41
C THR A 38 18.05 11.09 -5.83
N SER A 39 17.55 10.03 -5.20
CA SER A 39 16.27 10.07 -4.49
C SER A 39 16.43 10.84 -3.17
N ILE A 40 16.02 12.11 -3.16
CA ILE A 40 15.89 12.90 -1.92
C ILE A 40 14.73 12.30 -1.12
N LEU A 41 15.04 11.71 0.04
CA LEU A 41 14.06 11.06 0.90
C LEU A 41 13.34 9.85 0.26
N GLY A 42 13.93 9.14 -0.71
CA GLY A 42 13.28 8.00 -1.39
C GLY A 42 12.18 8.40 -2.38
N ILE A 43 12.02 9.70 -2.62
CA ILE A 43 11.19 10.26 -3.68
C ILE A 43 12.04 10.27 -4.94
N ASP A 44 11.59 9.50 -5.92
CA ASP A 44 12.25 9.43 -7.21
C ASP A 44 11.90 10.67 -8.05
N PRO A 45 12.81 11.19 -8.89
CA PRO A 45 12.49 12.30 -9.77
C PRO A 45 11.48 11.90 -10.86
N TRP A 46 10.69 12.86 -11.33
CA TRP A 46 9.66 12.61 -12.36
C TRP A 46 10.24 12.11 -13.69
N TYR A 47 11.50 12.45 -13.96
CA TYR A 47 12.26 12.04 -15.15
C TYR A 47 13.01 10.71 -14.97
N LYS A 48 12.78 9.97 -13.87
CA LYS A 48 13.40 8.66 -13.63
C LYS A 48 13.15 7.70 -14.80
N GLY A 49 14.23 7.11 -15.32
CA GLY A 49 14.20 6.20 -16.47
C GLY A 49 14.22 6.88 -17.84
N MET A 50 14.41 8.20 -17.91
CA MET A 50 14.49 8.97 -19.16
C MET A 50 15.88 9.58 -19.44
N THR A 51 16.88 9.24 -18.63
CA THR A 51 18.26 9.77 -18.73
C THR A 51 19.23 8.67 -19.15
N GLU A 52 20.08 8.95 -20.15
CA GLU A 52 21.22 8.11 -20.53
C GLU A 52 22.55 8.80 -20.14
N GLY A 53 23.52 8.02 -19.66
CA GLY A 53 24.91 8.45 -19.45
C GLY A 53 25.16 9.33 -18.21
N ALA A 54 26.43 9.72 -18.03
CA ALA A 54 26.92 10.48 -16.88
C ALA A 54 26.51 11.97 -16.90
N ASP A 55 25.95 12.45 -18.03
CA ASP A 55 25.69 13.86 -18.32
C ASP A 55 24.21 14.29 -18.09
N CYS A 56 23.39 13.45 -17.45
CA CYS A 56 21.97 13.71 -17.09
C CYS A 56 21.11 14.31 -18.22
N THR A 57 21.36 13.94 -19.48
CA THR A 57 20.60 14.50 -20.61
C THR A 57 19.29 13.75 -20.79
N ILE A 58 18.18 14.48 -20.78
CA ILE A 58 16.83 13.93 -20.98
C ILE A 58 16.69 13.50 -22.44
N LYS A 59 16.42 12.21 -22.68
CA LYS A 59 16.24 11.66 -24.02
C LYS A 59 14.96 12.22 -24.65
N PRO A 60 15.03 12.82 -25.86
CA PRO A 60 13.82 13.21 -26.56
C PRO A 60 13.01 11.96 -26.96
N PRO A 61 11.68 12.08 -27.12
CA PRO A 61 10.82 10.95 -27.47
C PRO A 61 11.31 10.30 -28.79
N PRO A 62 11.23 8.96 -28.91
CA PRO A 62 11.46 8.29 -30.19
C PRO A 62 10.58 8.91 -31.28
N ALA A 63 11.11 9.11 -32.49
CA ALA A 63 10.40 9.71 -33.62
C ALA A 63 9.41 8.74 -34.30
N ASP A 64 8.82 7.86 -33.50
CA ASP A 64 7.90 6.81 -33.90
C ASP A 64 6.46 7.29 -33.64
N GLN A 65 5.46 6.77 -34.35
CA GLN A 65 4.09 7.29 -34.25
C GLN A 65 3.49 7.19 -32.83
N ASP A 66 4.00 6.30 -31.98
CA ASP A 66 3.57 6.10 -30.59
C ASP A 66 4.62 6.54 -29.54
N GLY A 67 5.83 6.95 -29.97
CA GLY A 67 6.97 7.24 -29.08
C GLY A 67 6.74 8.44 -28.14
N LEU A 68 5.95 9.42 -28.59
CA LEU A 68 5.53 10.56 -27.78
C LEU A 68 4.51 10.15 -26.70
N ALA A 69 3.57 9.27 -27.04
CA ALA A 69 2.52 8.84 -26.11
C ALA A 69 3.10 8.01 -24.96
N GLU A 70 4.03 7.10 -25.24
CA GLU A 70 4.72 6.31 -24.21
C GLU A 70 5.57 7.20 -23.28
N TYR A 71 6.24 8.20 -23.85
CA TYR A 71 7.04 9.16 -23.09
C TYR A 71 6.17 9.99 -22.14
N ILE A 72 5.03 10.50 -22.62
CA ILE A 72 4.06 11.23 -21.80
C ILE A 72 3.50 10.33 -20.69
N TRP A 73 3.13 9.08 -21.00
CA TRP A 73 2.59 8.16 -20.00
C TRP A 73 3.59 7.82 -18.90
N LYS A 74 4.88 7.61 -19.23
CA LYS A 74 5.93 7.39 -18.24
C LYS A 74 6.09 8.57 -17.29
N ILE A 75 6.04 9.82 -17.80
CA ILE A 75 6.07 11.02 -16.96
C ILE A 75 4.86 11.03 -16.02
N VAL A 76 3.66 10.81 -16.55
CA VAL A 76 2.42 10.81 -15.75
C VAL A 76 2.49 9.78 -14.63
N LEU A 77 2.93 8.55 -14.91
CA LEU A 77 3.04 7.49 -13.92
C LEU A 77 4.06 7.79 -12.83
N ASN A 78 5.23 8.31 -13.20
CA ASN A 78 6.24 8.73 -12.23
C ASN A 78 5.72 9.87 -11.33
N VAL A 79 4.99 10.83 -11.91
CA VAL A 79 4.38 11.93 -11.15
C VAL A 79 3.29 11.41 -10.20
N VAL A 80 2.47 10.46 -10.63
CA VAL A 80 1.47 9.80 -9.76
C VAL A 80 2.16 9.13 -8.57
N ASP A 81 3.23 8.37 -8.80
CA ASP A 81 3.98 7.72 -7.71
C ASP A 81 4.61 8.74 -6.73
N ILE A 82 5.10 9.86 -7.23
CA ILE A 82 5.61 10.96 -6.40
C ILE A 82 4.49 11.53 -5.53
N VAL A 83 3.31 11.81 -6.10
CA VAL A 83 2.16 12.32 -5.35
C VAL A 83 1.67 11.31 -4.30
N LEU A 84 1.63 10.02 -4.63
CA LEU A 84 1.26 8.95 -3.70
C LEU A 84 2.24 8.87 -2.51
N LYS A 85 3.56 8.99 -2.76
CA LYS A 85 4.58 9.05 -1.70
C LYS A 85 4.39 10.29 -0.82
N ILE A 86 4.11 11.45 -1.41
CA ILE A 86 3.83 12.69 -0.65
C ILE A 86 2.62 12.50 0.27
N ILE A 87 1.53 11.90 -0.23
CA ILE A 87 0.34 11.59 0.57
C ILE A 87 0.71 10.65 1.73
N ALA A 88 1.57 9.65 1.49
CA ALA A 88 2.03 8.74 2.53
C ALA A 88 2.82 9.48 3.64
N TYR A 89 3.71 10.41 3.29
CA TYR A 89 4.41 11.25 4.28
C TYR A 89 3.45 12.13 5.08
N LEU A 90 2.49 12.78 4.41
CA LEU A 90 1.48 13.57 5.09
C LEU A 90 0.65 12.72 6.06
N ALA A 91 0.26 11.50 5.65
CA ALA A 91 -0.48 10.58 6.51
C ALA A 91 0.31 10.26 7.80
N VAL A 92 1.62 10.00 7.69
CA VAL A 92 2.48 9.77 8.87
C VAL A 92 2.49 10.98 9.80
N ILE A 93 2.58 12.21 9.27
CA ILE A 93 2.53 13.45 10.07
C ILE A 93 1.18 13.57 10.81
N TYR A 94 0.05 13.30 10.13
CA TYR A 94 -1.27 13.34 10.76
C TYR A 94 -1.48 12.26 11.82
N ILE A 95 -0.88 11.08 11.66
CA ILE A 95 -0.89 10.01 12.67
C ILE A 95 -0.11 10.44 13.90
N ILE A 96 1.08 11.04 13.73
CA ILE A 96 1.89 11.56 14.84
C ILE A 96 1.14 12.68 15.57
N TYR A 97 0.57 13.63 14.83
CA TYR A 97 -0.21 14.73 15.40
C TYR A 97 -1.43 14.22 16.19
N GLY A 98 -2.19 13.28 15.62
CA GLY A 98 -3.31 12.66 16.31
C GLY A 98 -2.89 11.87 17.55
N GLY A 99 -1.74 11.19 17.50
CA GLY A 99 -1.17 10.47 18.63
C GLY A 99 -0.77 11.39 19.78
N PHE A 100 -0.08 12.49 19.49
CA PHE A 100 0.26 13.49 20.50
C PHE A 100 -1.00 14.09 21.13
N LEU A 101 -1.97 14.49 20.31
CA LEU A 101 -3.24 15.03 20.79
C LEU A 101 -3.99 14.04 21.69
N TYR A 102 -3.98 12.75 21.38
CA TYR A 102 -4.60 11.71 22.20
C TYR A 102 -3.95 11.62 23.58
N ILE A 103 -2.61 11.60 23.65
CA ILE A 103 -1.87 11.51 24.92
C ILE A 103 -2.11 12.75 25.79
N THR A 104 -2.18 13.94 25.19
CA THR A 104 -2.39 15.19 25.93
C THR A 104 -3.86 15.47 26.28
N SER A 105 -4.81 14.66 25.83
CA SER A 105 -6.26 14.95 25.95
C SER A 105 -6.82 14.78 27.37
N ASN A 106 -6.04 14.31 28.35
CA ASN A 106 -6.38 14.27 29.79
C ASN A 106 -7.81 13.78 30.13
N GLY A 107 -8.37 12.88 29.31
CA GLY A 107 -9.72 12.32 29.51
C GLY A 107 -10.88 13.15 28.96
N ASN A 108 -10.64 14.28 28.29
CA ASN A 108 -11.71 15.01 27.59
C ASN A 108 -12.20 14.19 26.39
N SER A 109 -13.49 13.82 26.39
CA SER A 109 -14.13 13.02 25.34
C SER A 109 -14.04 13.66 23.96
N ASP A 110 -14.10 14.99 23.89
CA ASP A 110 -14.14 15.72 22.62
C ASP A 110 -12.75 15.86 21.98
N ALA A 111 -11.72 16.05 22.81
CA ALA A 111 -10.33 16.10 22.34
C ALA A 111 -9.87 14.72 21.90
N THR A 112 -10.24 13.69 22.66
CA THR A 112 -9.99 12.28 22.35
C THR A 112 -10.67 11.88 21.04
N ALA A 113 -11.93 12.25 20.82
CA ALA A 113 -12.65 11.95 19.59
C ALA A 113 -12.01 12.63 18.36
N ARG A 114 -11.56 13.88 18.49
CA ARG A 114 -10.84 14.60 17.42
C ARG A 114 -9.51 13.94 17.07
N ALA A 115 -8.72 13.56 18.08
CA ALA A 115 -7.47 12.86 17.91
C ALA A 115 -7.65 11.54 17.13
N LEU A 116 -8.62 10.73 17.55
CA LEU A 116 -8.90 9.45 16.91
C LEU A 116 -9.41 9.62 15.48
N LYS A 117 -10.25 10.64 15.21
CA LYS A 117 -10.72 10.93 13.85
C LYS A 117 -9.56 11.33 12.92
N SER A 118 -8.59 12.09 13.41
CA SER A 118 -7.38 12.41 12.64
C SER A 118 -6.58 11.15 12.29
N ILE A 119 -6.38 10.25 13.27
CA ILE A 119 -5.66 8.98 13.06
C ILE A 119 -6.42 8.08 12.07
N ILE A 120 -7.76 7.99 12.16
CA ILE A 120 -8.60 7.20 11.23
C ILE A 120 -8.45 7.72 9.82
N ASN A 121 -8.70 9.01 9.63
CA ASN A 121 -8.71 9.59 8.29
C ASN A 121 -7.33 9.44 7.63
N ALA A 122 -6.26 9.62 8.40
CA ALA A 122 -4.90 9.40 7.92
C ALA A 122 -4.62 7.92 7.61
N SER A 123 -5.05 6.99 8.45
CA SER A 123 -4.84 5.55 8.23
C SER A 123 -5.62 5.02 7.04
N VAL A 124 -6.85 5.50 6.82
CA VAL A 124 -7.66 5.18 5.65
C VAL A 124 -7.02 5.75 4.38
N GLY A 125 -6.59 7.01 4.40
CA GLY A 125 -5.86 7.61 3.29
C GLY A 125 -4.56 6.88 2.95
N PHE A 126 -3.81 6.45 3.97
CA PHE A 126 -2.61 5.64 3.81
C PHE A 126 -2.90 4.25 3.24
N ALA A 127 -3.95 3.57 3.74
CA ALA A 127 -4.38 2.29 3.19
C ALA A 127 -4.74 2.42 1.70
N ILE A 128 -5.47 3.48 1.32
CA ILE A 128 -5.81 3.77 -0.09
C ILE A 128 -4.54 4.08 -0.90
N ALA A 129 -3.58 4.81 -0.35
CA ALA A 129 -2.32 5.09 -1.05
C ALA A 129 -1.50 3.82 -1.32
N LEU A 130 -1.38 2.92 -0.34
CA LEU A 130 -0.75 1.61 -0.53
C LEU A 130 -1.51 0.75 -1.54
N SER A 131 -2.83 0.89 -1.56
CA SER A 131 -3.70 0.23 -2.53
C SER A 131 -3.48 0.73 -3.94
N ALA A 132 -3.34 2.04 -4.11
CA ALA A 132 -3.11 2.68 -5.40
C ALA A 132 -1.83 2.17 -6.07
N ILE A 133 -0.79 1.84 -5.28
CA ILE A 133 0.46 1.28 -5.81
C ILE A 133 0.23 -0.09 -6.45
N ALA A 134 -0.49 -0.99 -5.77
CA ALA A 134 -0.75 -2.30 -6.36
C ALA A 134 -1.78 -2.23 -7.50
N LEU A 135 -2.75 -1.31 -7.43
CA LEU A 135 -3.68 -1.06 -8.54
C LEU A 135 -2.94 -0.48 -9.75
N LYS A 136 -1.97 0.41 -9.57
CA LYS A 136 -1.12 0.93 -10.65
C LYS A 136 -0.34 -0.20 -11.30
N ASN A 137 0.25 -1.11 -10.52
CA ASN A 137 0.94 -2.28 -11.06
C ASN A 137 -0.03 -3.20 -11.80
N PHE A 138 -1.23 -3.45 -11.28
CA PHE A 138 -2.24 -4.25 -11.95
C PHE A 138 -2.76 -3.61 -13.26
N VAL A 139 -3.05 -2.30 -13.26
CA VAL A 139 -3.47 -1.57 -14.46
C VAL A 139 -2.35 -1.55 -15.48
N TRP A 140 -1.11 -1.37 -15.03
CA TRP A 140 0.05 -1.44 -15.89
C TRP A 140 0.19 -2.85 -16.48
N ASP A 141 0.19 -3.91 -15.67
CA ASP A 141 0.42 -5.30 -16.10
C ASP A 141 -0.77 -5.90 -16.89
N SER A 142 -2.00 -5.45 -16.64
CA SER A 142 -3.21 -6.04 -17.23
C SER A 142 -3.81 -5.21 -18.37
N LEU A 143 -3.71 -3.86 -18.33
CA LEU A 143 -4.29 -2.96 -19.34
C LEU A 143 -3.25 -2.33 -20.27
N VAL A 144 -2.06 -1.97 -19.76
CA VAL A 144 -0.99 -1.34 -20.57
C VAL A 144 0.05 -2.35 -21.06
N ALA A 145 0.25 -3.43 -20.30
CA ALA A 145 1.16 -4.53 -20.62
C ALA A 145 0.45 -5.89 -20.73
N PRO A 146 -0.64 -6.04 -21.50
CA PRO A 146 -0.86 -7.31 -22.19
C PRO A 146 0.23 -7.42 -23.27
N GLY A 147 1.45 -7.80 -22.87
CA GLY A 147 2.62 -7.83 -23.73
C GLY A 147 3.36 -6.49 -23.80
N SER A 148 4.67 -6.52 -23.57
CA SER A 148 5.58 -5.56 -24.19
C SER A 148 5.55 -5.80 -25.70
N ASN A 149 4.48 -5.35 -26.34
CA ASN A 149 4.42 -5.14 -27.75
C ASN A 149 3.26 -4.18 -28.01
N THR A 150 3.65 -2.94 -28.19
CA THR A 150 3.11 -2.01 -29.19
C THR A 150 3.10 -2.64 -30.61
N PHE A 151 2.56 -3.87 -30.75
CA PHE A 151 2.50 -4.73 -31.95
C PHE A 151 1.64 -5.99 -31.67
N GLY A 152 0.50 -6.19 -32.35
CA GLY A 152 -0.19 -7.49 -32.46
C GLY A 152 -0.64 -8.18 -31.17
N ILE A 153 -1.93 -8.05 -30.87
CA ILE A 153 -2.66 -8.64 -29.73
C ILE A 153 -2.23 -10.11 -29.48
N PRO A 154 -1.58 -10.43 -28.35
CA PRO A 154 -1.63 -11.77 -27.81
C PRO A 154 -3.04 -11.96 -27.26
N GLU A 155 -3.76 -12.92 -27.82
CA GLU A 155 -5.02 -13.42 -27.30
C GLU A 155 -4.76 -13.94 -25.88
N LYS A 156 -4.98 -13.11 -24.85
CA LYS A 156 -5.06 -13.61 -23.47
C LYS A 156 -6.23 -14.58 -23.48
N ASP A 157 -5.94 -15.84 -23.20
CA ASP A 157 -6.97 -16.85 -23.04
C ASP A 157 -7.94 -16.38 -21.96
N ALA A 158 -9.22 -16.77 -22.06
CA ALA A 158 -10.25 -16.35 -21.12
C ALA A 158 -9.83 -16.67 -19.66
N GLY A 159 -9.02 -17.71 -19.46
CA GLY A 159 -8.42 -18.07 -18.18
C GLY A 159 -7.57 -16.97 -17.54
N ASP A 160 -6.65 -16.34 -18.30
CA ASP A 160 -5.72 -15.34 -17.76
C ASP A 160 -6.43 -14.03 -17.38
N ILE A 161 -7.42 -13.61 -18.18
CA ILE A 161 -8.23 -12.43 -17.87
C ILE A 161 -9.05 -12.66 -16.59
N ILE A 162 -9.57 -13.88 -16.41
CA ILE A 162 -10.32 -14.24 -15.20
C ILE A 162 -9.41 -14.25 -13.97
N VAL A 163 -8.19 -14.78 -14.08
CA VAL A 163 -7.21 -14.80 -12.98
C VAL A 163 -6.77 -13.38 -12.60
N ASP A 164 -6.49 -12.53 -13.58
CA ASP A 164 -6.17 -11.12 -13.37
C ASP A 164 -7.34 -10.40 -12.65
N ALA A 165 -8.57 -10.57 -13.15
CA ALA A 165 -9.75 -9.95 -12.56
C ALA A 165 -10.03 -10.46 -11.12
N LEU A 166 -9.81 -11.75 -10.86
CA LEU A 166 -9.96 -12.33 -9.52
C LEU A 166 -8.90 -11.79 -8.54
N ASN A 167 -7.64 -11.68 -8.96
CA ASN A 167 -6.57 -11.08 -8.16
C ASN A 167 -6.89 -9.62 -7.79
N MET A 168 -7.45 -8.85 -8.73
CA MET A 168 -7.93 -7.49 -8.45
C MET A 168 -9.06 -7.48 -7.42
N ALA A 169 -10.03 -8.39 -7.54
CA ALA A 169 -11.13 -8.51 -6.59
C ALA A 169 -10.64 -8.86 -5.18
N TYR A 170 -9.66 -9.76 -5.04
CA TYR A 170 -9.03 -10.09 -3.75
C TYR A 170 -8.30 -8.90 -3.15
N PHE A 171 -7.60 -8.12 -3.97
CA PHE A 171 -6.90 -6.95 -3.50
C PHE A 171 -7.86 -5.90 -2.95
N ILE A 172 -8.92 -5.55 -3.69
CA ILE A 172 -9.97 -4.61 -3.25
C ILE A 172 -10.66 -5.12 -1.98
N GLY A 173 -11.01 -6.41 -1.94
CA GLY A 173 -11.62 -7.04 -0.76
C GLY A 173 -10.72 -6.95 0.48
N GLY A 174 -9.42 -7.18 0.32
CA GLY A 174 -8.44 -7.11 1.41
C GLY A 174 -8.35 -5.71 2.01
N ILE A 175 -8.35 -4.68 1.17
CA ILE A 175 -8.29 -3.27 1.61
C ILE A 175 -9.55 -2.89 2.39
N LEU A 176 -10.71 -3.24 1.85
CA LEU A 176 -11.99 -2.97 2.52
C LEU A 176 -12.05 -3.66 3.89
N ALA A 177 -11.55 -4.90 3.98
CA ALA A 177 -11.46 -5.62 5.26
C ALA A 177 -10.58 -4.86 6.27
N VAL A 178 -9.39 -4.40 5.87
CA VAL A 178 -8.49 -3.62 6.74
C VAL A 178 -9.15 -2.33 7.22
N ILE A 179 -9.82 -1.58 6.32
CA ILE A 179 -10.53 -0.34 6.68
C ILE A 179 -11.63 -0.62 7.72
N MET A 180 -12.42 -1.68 7.51
CA MET A 180 -13.49 -2.07 8.44
C MET A 180 -12.94 -2.49 9.81
N VAL A 181 -11.79 -3.16 9.87
CA VAL A 181 -11.11 -3.48 11.14
C VAL A 181 -10.68 -2.21 11.88
N ILE A 182 -10.09 -1.22 11.17
CA ILE A 182 -9.65 0.04 11.78
C ILE A 182 -10.85 0.80 12.37
N ILE A 183 -11.95 0.92 11.61
CA ILE A 183 -13.18 1.61 12.06
C ILE A 183 -13.81 0.87 13.25
N GLY A 184 -13.89 -0.46 13.19
CA GLY A 184 -14.43 -1.28 14.27
C GLY A 184 -13.61 -1.19 15.56
N GLY A 185 -12.27 -1.24 15.46
CA GLY A 185 -11.35 -1.13 16.59
C GLY A 185 -11.49 0.20 17.33
N LEU A 186 -11.68 1.29 16.61
CA LEU A 186 -11.78 2.62 17.22
C LEU A 186 -13.17 2.92 17.78
N ASN A 187 -14.23 2.42 17.16
CA ASN A 187 -15.55 2.43 17.80
C ASN A 187 -15.52 1.63 19.12
N TYR A 188 -14.73 0.56 19.21
CA TYR A 188 -14.58 -0.20 20.45
C TYR A 188 -13.90 0.62 21.55
N VAL A 189 -12.80 1.31 21.23
CA VAL A 189 -12.05 2.15 22.20
C VAL A 189 -12.87 3.36 22.66
N THR A 190 -13.69 3.96 21.79
CA THR A 190 -14.51 5.14 22.10
C THR A 190 -15.86 4.83 22.72
N SER A 191 -16.21 3.55 22.89
CA SER A 191 -17.53 3.14 23.39
C SER A 191 -17.75 3.46 24.88
N SER A 192 -16.73 3.85 25.65
CA SER A 192 -16.82 4.33 27.05
C SER A 192 -17.74 3.53 27.98
N GLY A 193 -17.96 2.23 27.73
CA GLY A 193 -18.81 1.35 28.54
C GLY A 193 -20.29 1.24 28.11
N ASP A 194 -20.73 1.93 27.06
CA ASP A 194 -22.05 1.72 26.46
C ASP A 194 -22.09 0.34 25.77
N SER A 195 -22.96 -0.55 26.25
CA SER A 195 -23.08 -1.92 25.77
C SER A 195 -23.51 -1.99 24.30
N GLY A 196 -24.31 -1.03 23.84
CA GLY A 196 -24.78 -0.97 22.45
C GLY A 196 -23.66 -0.60 21.47
N LYS A 197 -22.86 0.41 21.80
CA LYS A 197 -21.71 0.83 20.96
C LYS A 197 -20.61 -0.22 20.96
N THR A 198 -20.36 -0.83 22.11
CA THR A 198 -19.39 -1.92 22.26
C THR A 198 -19.79 -3.15 21.44
N ALA A 199 -21.07 -3.53 21.45
CA ALA A 199 -21.58 -4.65 20.66
C ALA A 199 -21.48 -4.36 19.14
N LYS A 200 -21.85 -3.15 18.71
CA LYS A 200 -21.72 -2.75 17.31
C LYS A 200 -20.27 -2.81 16.83
N ALA A 201 -19.34 -2.28 17.63
CA ALA A 201 -17.91 -2.31 17.32
C ALA A 201 -17.38 -3.74 17.18
N LYS A 202 -17.73 -4.63 18.12
CA LYS A 202 -17.36 -6.04 18.07
C LYS A 202 -17.92 -6.73 16.82
N ASN A 203 -19.17 -6.48 16.46
CA ASN A 203 -19.78 -7.06 15.26
C ASN A 203 -19.09 -6.57 13.99
N THR A 204 -18.74 -5.27 13.90
CA THR A 204 -17.98 -4.74 12.76
C THR A 204 -16.62 -5.43 12.61
N ILE A 205 -15.88 -5.61 13.70
CA ILE A 205 -14.60 -6.34 13.67
C ILE A 205 -14.83 -7.80 13.27
N LEU A 206 -15.85 -8.46 13.83
CA LEU A 206 -16.19 -9.84 13.52
C LEU A 206 -16.46 -10.02 12.01
N TYR A 207 -17.32 -9.17 11.42
CA TYR A 207 -17.62 -9.22 10.00
C TYR A 207 -16.38 -8.94 9.13
N ALA A 208 -15.53 -8.00 9.53
CA ALA A 208 -14.30 -7.71 8.81
C ALA A 208 -13.31 -8.90 8.83
N VAL A 209 -13.18 -9.58 9.97
CA VAL A 209 -12.35 -10.78 10.11
C VAL A 209 -12.93 -11.94 9.30
N ILE A 210 -14.25 -12.14 9.32
CA ILE A 210 -14.90 -13.17 8.49
C ILE A 210 -14.66 -12.90 7.01
N GLY A 211 -14.81 -11.64 6.56
CA GLY A 211 -14.52 -11.25 5.18
C GLY A 211 -13.08 -11.54 4.77
N LEU A 212 -12.10 -11.23 5.64
CA LEU A 212 -10.69 -11.54 5.39
C LEU A 212 -10.46 -13.06 5.27
N VAL A 213 -11.05 -13.85 6.15
CA VAL A 213 -10.95 -15.32 6.11
C VAL A 213 -11.53 -15.87 4.80
N VAL A 214 -12.68 -15.35 4.34
CA VAL A 214 -13.29 -15.75 3.06
C VAL A 214 -12.38 -15.42 1.88
N ILE A 215 -11.71 -14.26 1.89
CA ILE A 215 -10.77 -13.89 0.82
C ILE A 215 -9.56 -14.84 0.78
N ILE A 216 -9.01 -15.20 1.95
CA ILE A 216 -7.89 -16.15 2.05
C ILE A 216 -8.31 -17.53 1.52
N PHE A 217 -9.51 -18.00 1.87
CA PHE A 217 -10.05 -19.26 1.34
C PHE A 217 -10.29 -19.20 -0.17
N ALA A 218 -10.82 -18.08 -0.68
CA ALA A 218 -11.04 -17.91 -2.11
C ALA A 218 -9.73 -17.94 -2.90
N PHE A 219 -8.67 -17.29 -2.39
CA PHE A 219 -7.33 -17.34 -2.98
C PHE A 219 -6.74 -18.77 -3.00
N ALA A 220 -6.93 -19.53 -1.93
CA ALA A 220 -6.49 -20.93 -1.89
C ALA A 220 -7.22 -21.80 -2.93
N ILE A 221 -8.51 -21.53 -3.18
CA ILE A 221 -9.29 -22.25 -4.19
C ILE A 221 -8.86 -21.87 -5.60
N THR A 222 -8.67 -20.58 -5.91
CA THR A 222 -8.26 -20.16 -7.26
C THR A 222 -6.87 -20.63 -7.62
N THR A 223 -5.93 -20.59 -6.67
CA THR A 223 -4.58 -21.12 -6.88
C THR A 223 -4.58 -22.62 -7.10
N PHE A 224 -5.44 -23.38 -6.40
CA PHE A 224 -5.63 -24.80 -6.63
C PHE A 224 -6.21 -25.10 -8.02
N ILE A 225 -7.24 -24.36 -8.47
CA ILE A 225 -7.82 -24.54 -9.81
C ILE A 225 -6.78 -24.23 -10.88
N ASN A 226 -6.03 -23.15 -10.73
CA ASN A 226 -5.00 -22.75 -11.68
C ASN A 226 -3.82 -23.74 -11.74
N SER A 227 -3.54 -24.48 -10.67
CA SER A 227 -2.47 -25.50 -10.68
C SER A 227 -2.90 -26.84 -11.27
N GLN A 228 -4.20 -27.04 -11.55
CA GLN A 228 -4.76 -28.28 -12.09
C GLN A 228 -5.04 -28.19 -13.60
N LEU A 229 -5.01 -26.96 -14.15
CA LEU A 229 -4.99 -26.67 -15.59
C LEU A 229 -3.54 -26.58 -16.07
#